data_AF-A0AAW4HMB4-F1
#
_entry.id   AF-A0AAW4HMB4-F1
#
_cell.length_a   1.000
_cell.length_b   1.000
_cell.length_c   1.000
_cell.angle_alpha   90.00
_cell.angle_beta   90.00
_cell.angle_gamma   90.00
#
_symmetry.space_group_name_H-M   'P 1'
#
loop_
_entity.id
_entity.type
_entity.pdbx_description
1 polymer ?
#
loop_
_entity_poly.entity_id
_entity_poly.type
_entity_poly.pdbx_seq_one_letter_code
_entity_poly.pdbx_strand_id
1 'polypeptide(L)'
;MERVIEIPKEFHCLPFFEESINLIKYHTDNSFEEIIQNTYFIFDIERQYEPWKEIENSIPVMLNVWKNKHEDIAILFRNRNKQEAEGPMILFAAHLLSVVYWLNEQPVHSLNEMQINTNKLKVQPVNFMERYSFIIKKPSNYHSYIQLAQLYIEIEKLYVKRMITKKKSASR
;
A
#
# COMPACT_ATOMS: atom_id res chain seq x y z
N MET A 1 -10.28 -21.12 -6.11
CA MET A 1 -9.20 -22.01 -6.62
C MET A 1 -7.87 -21.34 -6.30
N GLU A 2 -6.83 -22.10 -5.93
CA GLU A 2 -5.49 -21.50 -5.73
C GLU A 2 -4.95 -21.00 -7.07
N ARG A 3 -4.39 -19.79 -7.04
CA ARG A 3 -3.79 -19.13 -8.18
C ARG A 3 -2.41 -18.62 -7.82
N VAL A 4 -1.50 -18.70 -8.78
CA VAL A 4 -0.09 -18.37 -8.61
C VAL A 4 0.32 -17.37 -9.69
N ILE A 5 0.98 -16.29 -9.28
CA ILE A 5 1.48 -15.23 -10.17
C ILE A 5 2.98 -15.12 -10.00
N GLU A 6 3.72 -15.03 -11.11
CA GLU A 6 5.14 -14.70 -11.09
C GLU A 6 5.37 -13.21 -10.77
N ILE A 7 6.28 -12.94 -9.84
CA ILE A 7 6.67 -11.59 -9.45
C ILE A 7 7.63 -11.05 -10.53
N PRO A 8 7.29 -9.92 -11.18
CA PRO A 8 8.19 -9.31 -12.15
C PRO A 8 9.47 -8.80 -11.46
N LYS A 9 10.59 -8.80 -12.20
CA LYS A 9 11.90 -8.33 -11.71
C LYS A 9 11.85 -6.93 -11.13
N GLU A 10 10.99 -6.09 -11.68
CA GLU A 10 10.74 -4.71 -11.28
C GLU A 10 10.15 -4.57 -9.87
N PHE A 11 9.64 -5.65 -9.29
CA PHE A 11 9.08 -5.70 -7.94
C PHE A 11 9.99 -6.40 -6.92
N HIS A 12 11.11 -6.99 -7.33
CA HIS A 12 12.11 -7.50 -6.39
C HIS A 12 12.87 -6.33 -5.76
N CYS A 13 12.40 -5.92 -4.59
CA CYS A 13 12.93 -4.78 -3.85
C CYS A 13 12.71 -5.02 -2.36
N LEU A 14 13.79 -5.01 -1.57
CA LEU A 14 13.70 -5.07 -0.12
C LEU A 14 13.00 -3.80 0.42
N PRO A 15 12.12 -3.92 1.44
CA PRO A 15 11.84 -5.12 2.23
C PRO A 15 10.63 -5.94 1.72
N PHE A 16 10.16 -5.69 0.50
CA PHE A 16 8.97 -6.34 -0.05
C PHE A 16 9.30 -7.75 -0.54
N PHE A 17 9.80 -7.88 -1.76
CA PHE A 17 10.14 -9.17 -2.34
C PHE A 17 11.66 -9.34 -2.40
N GLU A 18 12.16 -10.38 -1.73
CA GLU A 18 13.52 -10.86 -1.87
C GLU A 18 13.71 -11.54 -3.25
N GLU A 19 14.95 -11.64 -3.75
CA GLU A 19 15.24 -12.36 -5.00
C GLU A 19 14.87 -13.85 -4.97
N SER A 20 14.76 -14.42 -3.77
CA SER A 20 14.37 -15.81 -3.54
C SER A 20 12.85 -16.05 -3.73
N ILE A 21 12.03 -15.00 -3.56
CA ILE A 21 10.56 -15.09 -3.60
C ILE A 21 10.10 -14.66 -4.99
N ASN A 22 9.68 -15.63 -5.80
CA ASN A 22 9.30 -15.37 -7.20
C ASN A 22 7.80 -15.47 -7.45
N LEU A 23 7.00 -15.85 -6.45
CA LEU A 23 5.58 -16.19 -6.65
C LEU A 23 4.70 -15.56 -5.56
N ILE A 24 3.56 -15.01 -5.98
CA ILE A 24 2.45 -14.66 -5.08
C ILE A 24 1.38 -15.73 -5.26
N LYS A 25 0.88 -16.27 -4.14
CA LYS A 25 -0.23 -17.22 -4.14
C LYS A 25 -1.45 -16.60 -3.48
N TYR A 26 -2.61 -16.82 -4.07
CA TYR A 26 -3.89 -16.39 -3.50
C TYR A 26 -5.02 -17.29 -3.98
N HIS A 27 -6.16 -17.22 -3.29
CA HIS A 27 -7.36 -17.96 -3.65
C HIS A 27 -8.31 -17.03 -4.42
N THR A 28 -8.75 -17.45 -5.61
CA THR A 28 -9.66 -16.65 -6.46
C THR A 28 -11.06 -16.49 -5.87
N ASP A 29 -11.41 -17.32 -4.89
CA ASP A 29 -12.63 -17.29 -4.10
C ASP A 29 -12.57 -16.28 -2.93
N ASN A 30 -11.37 -15.78 -2.61
CA ASN A 30 -11.21 -14.73 -1.61
C ASN A 30 -11.72 -13.39 -2.18
N SER A 31 -12.39 -12.63 -1.33
CA SER A 31 -12.74 -11.23 -1.58
C SER A 31 -11.48 -10.36 -1.71
N PHE A 32 -11.65 -9.16 -2.30
CA PHE A 32 -10.59 -8.16 -2.37
C PHE A 32 -9.97 -7.88 -1.00
N GLU A 33 -10.80 -7.75 0.04
CA GLU A 33 -10.37 -7.50 1.42
C GLU A 33 -9.52 -8.64 1.99
N GLU A 34 -9.92 -9.89 1.78
CA GLU A 34 -9.16 -11.07 2.24
C GLU A 34 -7.81 -11.21 1.52
N ILE A 35 -7.75 -10.86 0.23
CA ILE A 35 -6.51 -10.90 -0.56
C ILE A 35 -5.52 -9.86 -0.04
N ILE A 36 -5.95 -8.60 0.15
CA ILE A 36 -5.05 -7.54 0.59
C ILE A 36 -4.56 -7.76 2.02
N GLN A 37 -5.32 -8.43 2.89
CA GLN A 37 -4.86 -8.74 4.25
C GLN A 37 -3.64 -9.69 4.29
N ASN A 38 -3.41 -10.46 3.23
CA ASN A 38 -2.37 -11.49 3.20
C ASN A 38 -1.30 -11.26 2.13
N THR A 39 -1.53 -10.31 1.20
CA THR A 39 -0.65 -10.05 0.06
C THR A 39 -0.55 -8.56 -0.24
N TYR A 40 0.44 -8.18 -1.04
CA TYR A 40 0.62 -6.82 -1.53
C TYR A 40 1.10 -6.82 -2.99
N PHE A 41 0.89 -5.70 -3.69
CA PHE A 41 1.19 -5.49 -5.12
C PHE A 41 0.53 -6.45 -6.12
N ILE A 42 -0.26 -7.43 -5.66
CA ILE A 42 -0.88 -8.43 -6.52
C ILE A 42 -1.73 -7.83 -7.64
N PHE A 43 -2.54 -6.82 -7.33
CA PHE A 43 -3.39 -6.14 -8.30
C PHE A 43 -2.60 -5.21 -9.23
N ASP A 44 -1.49 -4.65 -8.75
CA ASP A 44 -0.58 -3.82 -9.56
C ASP A 44 0.16 -4.67 -10.62
N ILE A 45 0.49 -5.92 -10.26
CA ILE A 45 1.20 -6.91 -11.09
C ILE A 45 0.24 -7.61 -12.06
N GLU A 46 -0.83 -8.24 -11.55
CA GLU A 46 -1.66 -9.16 -12.33
C GLU A 46 -2.68 -8.45 -13.22
N ARG A 47 -3.17 -7.27 -12.81
CA ARG A 47 -4.08 -6.40 -13.56
C ARG A 47 -5.38 -7.03 -14.06
N GLN A 48 -5.82 -8.17 -13.49
CA GLN A 48 -7.15 -8.73 -13.80
C GLN A 48 -8.29 -7.94 -13.17
N TYR A 49 -8.05 -7.45 -11.97
CA TYR A 49 -8.82 -6.39 -11.35
C TYR A 49 -7.90 -5.18 -11.22
N GLU A 50 -8.41 -4.00 -11.56
CA GLU A 50 -7.64 -2.76 -11.64
C GLU A 50 -8.17 -1.74 -10.62
N PRO A 51 -7.78 -1.85 -9.32
CA PRO A 51 -8.30 -1.00 -8.24
C PRO A 51 -8.23 0.50 -8.49
N TRP A 52 -7.25 0.95 -9.27
CA TRP A 52 -7.05 2.36 -9.63
C TRP A 52 -8.10 2.91 -10.60
N LYS A 53 -8.93 2.06 -11.22
CA LYS A 53 -10.08 2.49 -12.05
C LYS A 53 -11.34 2.71 -11.22
N GLU A 54 -11.44 2.09 -10.04
CA GLU A 54 -12.60 2.14 -9.14
C GLU A 54 -12.20 2.58 -7.73
N ILE A 55 -11.47 3.70 -7.64
CA ILE A 55 -10.90 4.19 -6.38
C ILE A 55 -11.95 4.50 -5.30
N GLU A 56 -13.19 4.79 -5.72
CA GLU A 56 -14.37 4.97 -4.87
C GLU A 56 -14.73 3.72 -4.06
N ASN A 57 -14.37 2.53 -4.56
CA ASN A 57 -14.64 1.25 -3.94
C ASN A 57 -13.36 0.67 -3.30
N SER A 58 -12.24 0.73 -4.03
CA SER A 58 -11.00 0.05 -3.62
C SER A 58 -10.27 0.74 -2.46
N ILE A 59 -10.12 2.07 -2.49
CA ILE A 59 -9.39 2.81 -1.46
C ILE A 59 -10.09 2.75 -0.10
N PRO A 60 -11.44 2.89 0.01
CA PRO A 60 -12.12 2.70 1.29
C PRO A 60 -11.84 1.35 1.95
N VAL A 61 -11.76 0.26 1.19
CA VAL A 61 -11.43 -1.07 1.74
C VAL A 61 -10.00 -1.08 2.28
N MET A 62 -9.02 -0.56 1.54
CA MET A 62 -7.63 -0.43 2.01
C MET A 62 -7.53 0.37 3.31
N LEU A 63 -8.26 1.49 3.40
CA LEU A 63 -8.30 2.34 4.60
C LEU A 63 -8.99 1.63 5.77
N ASN A 64 -10.05 0.86 5.51
CA ASN A 64 -10.75 0.09 6.54
C ASN A 64 -9.86 -1.01 7.13
N VAL A 65 -9.15 -1.76 6.27
CA VAL A 65 -8.20 -2.79 6.73
C VAL A 65 -7.10 -2.17 7.60
N TRP A 66 -6.54 -1.01 7.20
CA TRP A 66 -5.59 -0.28 8.03
C TRP A 66 -6.20 0.12 9.38
N LYS A 67 -7.39 0.76 9.39
CA LYS A 67 -8.09 1.19 10.62
C LYS A 67 -8.29 0.05 11.61
N ASN A 68 -8.59 -1.15 11.12
CA ASN A 68 -8.83 -2.31 11.98
C ASN A 68 -7.55 -2.99 12.50
N LYS A 69 -6.38 -2.71 11.93
CA LYS A 69 -5.14 -3.44 12.21
C LYS A 69 -4.02 -2.60 12.79
N HIS A 70 -4.02 -1.28 12.61
CA HIS A 70 -2.88 -0.47 13.04
C HIS A 70 -2.73 -0.41 14.56
N GLU A 71 -3.81 -0.58 15.33
CA GLU A 71 -3.74 -0.66 16.80
C GLU A 71 -3.03 -1.92 17.27
N ASP A 72 -3.20 -3.05 16.58
CA ASP A 72 -2.46 -4.29 16.86
C ASP A 72 -0.94 -4.06 16.68
N ILE A 73 -0.55 -3.34 15.63
CA ILE A 73 0.85 -2.95 15.39
C ILE A 73 1.37 -2.05 16.53
N ALA A 74 0.56 -1.09 16.98
CA ALA A 74 0.91 -0.24 18.12
C ALA A 74 1.12 -1.05 19.41
N ILE A 75 0.31 -2.08 19.63
CA ILE A 75 0.44 -3.00 20.77
C ILE A 75 1.76 -3.78 20.69
N LEU A 76 2.14 -4.29 19.51
CA LEU A 76 3.42 -4.97 19.32
C LEU A 76 4.61 -4.06 19.69
N PHE A 77 4.60 -2.81 19.25
CA PHE A 77 5.63 -1.85 19.63
C PHE A 77 5.65 -1.53 21.12
N ARG A 78 4.47 -1.37 21.73
CA ARG A 78 4.32 -1.13 23.18
C ARG A 78 4.88 -2.29 24.00
N ASN A 79 4.64 -3.52 23.55
CA ASN A 79 5.11 -4.76 24.18
C ASN A 79 6.58 -5.08 23.85
N ARG A 80 7.25 -4.24 23.05
CA ARG A 80 8.64 -4.42 22.58
C ARG A 80 8.82 -5.62 21.63
N ASN A 81 7.74 -6.13 21.03
CA ASN A 81 7.74 -7.20 20.04
C ASN A 81 8.05 -6.63 18.63
N LYS A 82 9.19 -5.97 18.48
CA LYS A 82 9.55 -5.23 17.26
C LYS A 82 9.70 -6.12 16.01
N GLN A 83 10.12 -7.38 16.20
CA GLN A 83 10.26 -8.36 15.12
C GLN A 83 8.90 -8.78 14.58
N GLU A 84 7.92 -9.01 15.45
CA GLU A 84 6.55 -9.34 15.05
C GLU A 84 5.85 -8.17 14.34
N ALA A 85 6.22 -6.92 14.68
CA ALA A 85 5.69 -5.73 14.02
C ALA A 85 6.21 -5.53 12.59
N GLU A 86 7.35 -6.14 12.23
CA GLU A 86 8.03 -5.92 10.95
C GLU A 86 7.17 -6.34 9.75
N GLY A 87 6.59 -7.55 9.78
CA GLY A 87 5.74 -8.06 8.71
C GLY A 87 4.52 -7.17 8.42
N PRO A 88 3.67 -6.86 9.42
CA PRO A 88 2.56 -5.93 9.25
C PRO A 88 2.99 -4.54 8.78
N MET A 89 4.12 -4.03 9.27
CA MET A 89 4.66 -2.73 8.83
C MET A 89 5.05 -2.74 7.34
N ILE A 90 5.65 -3.83 6.84
CA ILE A 90 5.97 -3.99 5.41
C ILE A 90 4.69 -4.10 4.58
N LEU A 91 3.72 -4.92 5.02
CA LEU A 91 2.43 -5.09 4.35
C LEU A 91 1.73 -3.73 4.14
N PHE A 92 1.57 -2.96 5.21
CA PHE A 92 0.89 -1.68 5.13
C PHE A 92 1.71 -0.57 4.47
N ALA A 93 3.05 -0.64 4.51
CA ALA A 93 3.87 0.23 3.67
C ALA A 93 3.62 -0.06 2.17
N ALA A 94 3.58 -1.33 1.77
CA ALA A 94 3.30 -1.72 0.38
C ALA A 94 1.91 -1.23 -0.07
N HIS A 95 0.88 -1.46 0.75
CA HIS A 95 -0.48 -0.95 0.48
C HIS A 95 -0.52 0.56 0.36
N LEU A 96 0.17 1.29 1.23
CA LEU A 96 0.23 2.74 1.19
C LEU A 96 0.80 3.24 -0.14
N LEU A 97 1.85 2.59 -0.66
CA LEU A 97 2.41 2.91 -1.98
C LEU A 97 1.40 2.64 -3.09
N SER A 98 0.74 1.48 -3.09
CA SER A 98 -0.34 1.18 -4.05
C SER A 98 -1.43 2.25 -4.01
N VAL A 99 -1.92 2.64 -2.82
CA VAL A 99 -2.96 3.67 -2.69
C VAL A 99 -2.50 5.03 -3.22
N VAL A 100 -1.24 5.42 -3.00
CA VAL A 100 -0.68 6.66 -3.57
C VAL A 100 -0.72 6.62 -5.10
N TYR A 101 -0.33 5.51 -5.72
CA TYR A 101 -0.41 5.34 -7.17
C TYR A 101 -1.87 5.31 -7.66
N TRP A 102 -2.75 4.61 -6.96
CA TRP A 102 -4.17 4.50 -7.33
C TRP A 102 -4.90 5.84 -7.23
N LEU A 103 -4.55 6.71 -6.28
CA LEU A 103 -5.04 8.10 -6.23
C LEU A 103 -4.68 8.91 -7.48
N ASN A 104 -3.66 8.48 -8.22
CA ASN A 104 -3.25 9.02 -9.51
C ASN A 104 -3.73 8.17 -10.69
N GLU A 105 -4.73 7.30 -10.47
CA GLU A 105 -5.43 6.48 -11.49
C GLU A 105 -4.49 5.55 -12.27
N GLN A 106 -3.43 5.08 -11.61
CA GLN A 106 -2.46 4.17 -12.20
C GLN A 106 -1.98 3.11 -11.19
N PRO A 107 -1.54 1.94 -11.66
CA PRO A 107 -0.90 0.95 -10.79
C PRO A 107 0.53 1.37 -10.43
N VAL A 108 1.08 0.73 -9.41
CA VAL A 108 2.53 0.65 -9.26
C VAL A 108 3.08 -0.13 -10.46
N HIS A 109 3.98 0.48 -11.23
CA HIS A 109 4.57 -0.19 -12.41
C HIS A 109 5.90 -0.89 -12.09
N SER A 110 6.63 -0.33 -11.13
CA SER A 110 7.96 -0.79 -10.75
C SER A 110 8.31 -0.22 -9.37
N LEU A 111 9.05 -0.99 -8.59
CA LEU A 111 9.72 -0.53 -7.36
C LEU A 111 11.15 -0.02 -7.64
N ASN A 112 11.64 -0.19 -8.88
CA ASN A 112 12.88 0.45 -9.33
C ASN A 112 12.68 1.96 -9.42
N GLU A 113 13.72 2.71 -9.03
CA GLU A 113 13.69 4.18 -9.04
C GLU A 113 12.45 4.77 -8.34
N MET A 114 11.94 4.09 -7.31
CA MET A 114 10.70 4.43 -6.62
C MET A 114 10.62 5.91 -6.23
N GLN A 115 11.72 6.49 -5.75
CA GLN A 115 11.76 7.92 -5.40
C GLN A 115 11.49 8.82 -6.61
N ILE A 116 12.14 8.56 -7.74
CA ILE A 116 11.97 9.34 -8.98
C ILE A 116 10.55 9.20 -9.50
N ASN A 117 10.01 7.98 -9.51
CA ASN A 117 8.69 7.70 -10.06
C ASN A 117 7.56 8.26 -9.19
N THR A 118 7.63 8.08 -7.88
CA THR A 118 6.63 8.60 -6.95
C THR A 118 6.65 10.14 -6.89
N ASN A 119 7.82 10.77 -7.00
CA ASN A 119 7.92 12.24 -7.01
C ASN A 119 7.23 12.89 -8.23
N LYS A 120 6.97 12.13 -9.32
CA LYS A 120 6.21 12.62 -10.49
C LYS A 120 4.69 12.60 -10.27
N LEU A 121 4.21 11.93 -9.23
CA LEU A 121 2.78 11.83 -8.94
C LEU A 121 2.20 13.17 -8.50
N LYS A 122 1.01 13.49 -8.99
CA LYS A 122 0.32 14.76 -8.70
C LYS A 122 -0.35 14.74 -7.33
N VAL A 123 -0.88 13.59 -6.92
CA VAL A 123 -1.59 13.39 -5.66
C VAL A 123 -0.72 12.55 -4.74
N GLN A 124 -0.08 13.16 -3.76
CA GLN A 124 0.73 12.47 -2.75
C GLN A 124 0.82 13.29 -1.46
N PRO A 125 1.08 12.65 -0.30
CA PRO A 125 1.40 13.35 0.95
C PRO A 125 2.63 14.26 0.82
N VAL A 126 2.74 15.26 1.71
CA VAL A 126 3.90 16.18 1.69
C VAL A 126 5.17 15.41 2.09
N ASN A 127 6.29 15.60 1.38
CA ASN A 127 7.55 14.89 1.64
C ASN A 127 7.35 13.36 1.73
N PHE A 128 6.44 12.81 0.93
CA PHE A 128 6.05 11.39 1.01
C PHE A 128 7.26 10.47 0.93
N MET A 129 8.10 10.60 -0.09
CA MET A 129 9.22 9.68 -0.29
C MET A 129 10.27 9.75 0.82
N GLU A 130 10.49 10.89 1.46
CA GLU A 130 11.43 10.99 2.60
C GLU A 130 10.95 10.13 3.78
N ARG A 131 9.67 10.31 4.16
CA ARG A 131 9.04 9.56 5.25
C ARG A 131 8.88 8.08 4.90
N TYR A 132 8.42 7.80 3.68
CA TYR A 132 8.23 6.44 3.18
C TYR A 132 9.54 5.66 3.14
N SER A 133 10.62 6.26 2.64
CA SER A 133 11.95 5.64 2.60
C SER A 133 12.46 5.29 4.00
N PHE A 134 12.21 6.16 4.99
CA PHE A 134 12.54 5.85 6.37
C PHE A 134 11.76 4.64 6.91
N ILE A 135 10.44 4.59 6.63
CA ILE A 135 9.55 3.50 7.07
C ILE A 135 10.06 2.15 6.53
N ILE A 136 10.27 2.04 5.23
CA ILE A 136 10.65 0.77 4.59
C ILE A 136 12.10 0.36 4.92
N LYS A 137 12.97 1.31 5.27
CA LYS A 137 14.35 1.02 5.71
C LYS A 137 14.38 0.51 7.15
N LYS A 138 13.41 0.89 7.98
CA LYS A 138 13.36 0.54 9.41
C LYS A 138 11.94 0.15 9.84
N PRO A 139 11.30 -0.87 9.24
CA PRO A 139 9.91 -1.23 9.53
C PRO A 139 9.71 -1.66 10.99
N SER A 140 10.70 -2.28 11.62
CA SER A 140 10.70 -2.66 13.04
C SER A 140 10.98 -1.50 14.04
N ASN A 141 10.91 -0.24 13.61
CA ASN A 141 11.07 0.94 14.46
C ASN A 141 9.72 1.60 14.78
N TYR A 142 9.48 1.94 16.04
CA TYR A 142 8.26 2.64 16.47
C TYR A 142 8.06 4.00 15.78
N HIS A 143 9.14 4.73 15.49
CA HIS A 143 9.03 5.98 14.72
C HIS A 143 8.53 5.73 13.29
N SER A 144 8.86 4.59 12.69
CA SER A 144 8.32 4.20 11.39
C SER A 144 6.81 3.94 11.48
N TYR A 145 6.33 3.31 12.55
CA TYR A 145 4.89 3.16 12.79
C TYR A 145 4.18 4.51 12.89
N ILE A 146 4.72 5.46 13.67
CA ILE A 146 4.13 6.80 13.79
C ILE A 146 4.07 7.50 12.43
N GLN A 147 5.14 7.43 11.64
CA GLN A 147 5.16 8.02 10.30
C GLN A 147 4.16 7.34 9.36
N LEU A 148 4.05 6.01 9.39
CA LEU A 148 3.09 5.26 8.59
C LEU A 148 1.65 5.67 8.94
N ALA A 149 1.32 5.73 10.23
CA ALA A 149 -0.01 6.15 10.69
C ALA A 149 -0.34 7.58 10.27
N GLN A 150 0.62 8.51 10.36
CA GLN A 150 0.45 9.88 9.87
C GLN A 150 0.21 9.94 8.37
N LEU A 151 0.95 9.14 7.59
CA LEU A 151 0.76 9.06 6.14
C LEU A 151 -0.63 8.52 5.78
N TYR A 152 -1.17 7.54 6.50
CA TYR A 152 -2.54 7.06 6.28
C TYR A 152 -3.59 8.15 6.54
N ILE A 153 -3.42 8.97 7.59
CA ILE A 153 -4.30 10.12 7.85
C ILE A 153 -4.25 11.13 6.70
N GLU A 154 -3.06 11.40 6.16
CA GLU A 154 -2.90 12.30 5.01
C GLU A 154 -3.52 11.73 3.73
N ILE A 155 -3.37 10.42 3.50
CA ILE A 155 -3.97 9.73 2.36
C ILE A 155 -5.49 9.78 2.42
N GLU A 156 -6.10 9.56 3.58
CA GLU A 156 -7.55 9.67 3.74
C GLU A 156 -8.06 11.09 3.38
N LYS A 157 -7.33 12.14 3.78
CA LYS A 157 -7.65 13.52 3.39
C LYS A 157 -7.51 13.75 1.88
N LEU A 158 -6.46 13.22 1.26
CA LEU A 158 -6.26 13.32 -0.19
C LEU A 158 -7.35 12.58 -0.97
N TYR A 159 -7.74 11.39 -0.52
CA TYR A 159 -8.83 10.61 -1.08
C TYR A 159 -10.15 11.38 -1.04
N VAL A 160 -10.54 11.92 0.12
CA VAL A 160 -11.76 12.73 0.26
C VAL A 160 -11.75 13.93 -0.70
N LYS A 161 -10.62 14.65 -0.79
CA LYS A 161 -10.45 15.77 -1.73
C LYS A 161 -10.62 15.32 -3.19
N ARG A 162 -10.07 14.16 -3.56
CA ARG A 162 -10.19 13.57 -4.90
C ARG A 162 -11.65 13.26 -5.23
N MET A 163 -12.37 12.63 -4.30
CA MET A 163 -13.79 12.27 -4.48
C MET A 163 -14.70 13.49 -4.63
N ILE A 164 -14.45 14.57 -3.88
CA ILE A 164 -15.21 15.83 -4.04
C ILE A 164 -14.97 16.44 -5.42
N THR A 165 -13.72 16.41 -5.90
CA THR A 165 -13.36 16.96 -7.22
C THR A 165 -13.99 16.15 -8.36
N LYS A 166 -13.95 14.81 -8.28
CA LYS A 166 -14.53 13.89 -9.28
C LYS A 166 -16.06 14.06 -9.40
N LYS A 167 -16.76 14.26 -8.28
CA LYS A 167 -18.20 14.55 -8.27
C LYS A 167 -18.54 15.89 -8.96
N LYS A 168 -17.76 16.94 -8.69
CA LYS A 168 -17.98 18.26 -9.32
C LYS A 168 -17.78 18.25 -10.83
N SER A 169 -16.86 17.43 -11.35
CA SER A 169 -16.66 17.28 -12.80
C SER A 169 -17.74 16.46 -13.49
N ALA A 170 -18.40 15.54 -12.79
CA ALA A 170 -19.49 14.72 -13.34
C ALA A 170 -20.85 15.44 -13.35
N SER A 171 -21.01 16.52 -12.58
CA SER A 171 -22.24 17.33 -12.51
C SER A 171 -22.20 18.60 -13.39
N ARG A 172 -21.21 18.71 -14.27
CA ARG A 172 -21.08 19.78 -15.28
C ARG A 172 -21.18 19.18 -16.66
#